data_AF-A0AAV4J3C3-F1
#
_entry.id   AF-A0AAV4J3C3-F1
#
_cell.length_a   1.000
_cell.length_b   1.000
_cell.length_c   1.000
_cell.angle_alpha   90.00
_cell.angle_beta   90.00
_cell.angle_gamma   90.00
#
_symmetry.space_group_name_H-M   'P 1'
#
loop_
_entity.id
_entity.type
_entity.pdbx_description
1 polymer ?
#
loop_
_entity_poly.entity_id
_entity_poly.type
_entity_poly.pdbx_seq_one_letter_code
_entity_poly.pdbx_strand_id
1 'polypeptide(L)'
;MLRMAFNVSYKDHLTNIELYGDLAQVTSKIRQQRWRLFEHCIRHPEEIAYKLVLWNPLDGTRIRGQQKTTYGDNLPRDIGIENSLQH
;
A
#
# COMPACT_ATOMS: atom_id res chain seq x y z
N MET A 1 4.01 -2.55 17.00
CA MET A 1 4.72 -3.73 17.51
C MET A 1 6.15 -3.41 17.93
N LEU A 2 7.03 -2.92 17.05
CA LEU A 2 8.44 -2.62 17.43
C LEU A 2 8.58 -1.64 18.62
N ARG A 3 7.75 -0.58 18.69
CA ARG A 3 7.75 0.33 19.86
C ARG A 3 7.44 -0.38 21.18
N MET A 4 6.53 -1.36 21.19
CA MET A 4 6.26 -2.15 22.41
C MET A 4 7.41 -3.09 22.72
N ALA A 5 7.96 -3.78 21.70
CA ALA A 5 9.07 -4.72 21.89
C ALA A 5 10.32 -4.04 22.48
N PHE A 6 10.57 -2.79 22.10
CA PHE A 6 11.65 -1.96 22.65
C PHE A 6 11.23 -1.09 23.83
N ASN A 7 10.00 -1.26 24.35
CA ASN A 7 9.45 -0.48 25.46
C ASN A 7 9.58 1.06 25.28
N VAL A 8 9.41 1.53 24.04
CA VAL A 8 9.52 2.95 23.67
C VAL A 8 8.21 3.65 24.00
N SER A 9 8.30 4.67 24.85
CA SER A 9 7.21 5.55 25.22
C SER A 9 7.08 6.72 24.23
N TYR A 10 5.89 7.32 24.15
CA TYR A 10 5.68 8.53 23.35
C TYR A 10 6.58 9.70 23.79
N LYS A 11 6.94 9.75 25.08
CA LYS A 11 7.81 10.77 25.68
C LYS A 11 9.25 10.71 25.14
N ASP A 12 9.68 9.57 24.62
CA ASP A 12 11.04 9.38 24.13
C ASP A 12 11.28 10.07 22.78
N HIS A 13 10.21 10.57 22.14
CA HIS A 13 10.24 11.26 20.84
C HIS A 13 11.04 10.55 19.74
N LEU A 14 11.16 9.22 19.85
CA LEU A 14 11.96 8.40 18.94
C LEU A 14 11.38 8.45 17.53
N THR A 15 12.23 8.78 16.56
CA THR A 15 11.86 8.84 15.14
C THR A 15 11.70 7.43 14.56
N ASN A 16 11.01 7.32 13.42
CA ASN A 16 10.90 6.03 12.74
C ASN A 16 12.23 5.53 12.17
N ILE A 17 13.15 6.45 11.84
CA ILE A 17 14.48 6.11 11.34
C ILE A 17 15.27 5.42 12.46
N GLU A 18 15.27 6.00 13.66
CA GLU A 18 15.94 5.41 14.83
C GLU A 18 15.28 4.12 15.30
N LEU A 19 13.94 4.04 15.24
CA LEU A 19 13.20 2.85 15.68
C LEU A 19 13.44 1.63 14.78
N TYR A 20 13.52 1.83 13.46
CA TYR A 20 13.70 0.74 12.51
C TYR A 20 15.18 0.48 12.22
N GLY A 21 16.05 1.49 12.29
CA GLY A 21 17.47 1.38 11.94
C GLY A 21 17.63 0.79 10.53
N ASP A 22 18.35 -0.33 10.45
CA ASP A 22 18.61 -1.08 9.21
C ASP A 22 17.43 -1.99 8.78
N LEU A 23 16.41 -2.15 9.63
CA LEU A 23 15.27 -2.98 9.31
C LEU A 23 14.40 -2.31 8.26
N ALA A 24 14.12 -3.04 7.19
CA ALA A 24 13.12 -2.62 6.22
C ALA A 24 11.78 -2.37 6.93
N GLN A 25 11.20 -1.19 6.66
CA GLN A 25 9.89 -0.85 7.20
C GLN A 25 8.85 -1.89 6.78
N VAL A 26 7.88 -2.14 7.66
CA VAL A 26 6.77 -3.08 7.37
C VAL A 26 6.02 -2.65 6.10
N THR A 27 5.93 -1.34 5.86
CA THR A 27 5.37 -0.75 4.64
C THR A 27 6.03 -1.30 3.38
N SER A 28 7.35 -1.44 3.35
CA SER A 28 8.09 -1.99 2.21
C SER A 28 7.74 -3.44 1.93
N LYS A 29 7.56 -4.26 2.98
CA LYS A 29 7.10 -5.66 2.83
C LYS A 29 5.67 -5.73 2.29
N ILE A 30 4.77 -4.87 2.80
CA ILE A 30 3.39 -4.78 2.31
C ILE A 30 3.35 -4.38 0.83
N ARG A 31 4.16 -3.39 0.42
CA ARG A 31 4.30 -2.99 -1.00
C ARG A 31 4.75 -4.15 -1.87
N GLN A 32 5.79 -4.88 -1.44
CA GLN A 32 6.30 -6.02 -2.17
C GLN A 32 5.24 -7.14 -2.31
N GLN A 33 4.48 -7.41 -1.25
CA GLN A 33 3.44 -8.43 -1.29
C GLN A 33 2.27 -8.03 -2.18
N ARG A 34 1.87 -6.75 -2.17
CA ARG A 34 0.90 -6.22 -3.13
C ARG A 34 1.43 -6.40 -4.55
N TRP A 35 2.64 -5.95 -4.85
CA TRP A 35 3.22 -6.10 -6.18
C TRP A 35 3.19 -7.55 -6.70
N ARG A 36 3.55 -8.53 -5.87
CA ARG A 36 3.46 -9.96 -6.23
C ARG A 36 2.05 -10.41 -6.55
N LEU A 37 1.05 -9.94 -5.80
CA LEU A 37 -0.35 -10.24 -6.05
C LEU A 37 -0.83 -9.62 -7.37
N PHE A 38 -0.45 -8.37 -7.65
CA PHE A 38 -0.75 -7.69 -8.91
C PHE A 38 -0.19 -8.46 -10.10
N GLU A 39 1.08 -8.81 -10.01
CA GLU A 39 1.78 -9.55 -11.05
C GLU A 39 1.16 -10.92 -11.30
N HIS A 40 0.82 -11.65 -10.22
CA HIS A 40 0.09 -12.91 -10.31
C HIS A 40 -1.25 -12.75 -11.04
N CYS A 41 -2.04 -11.74 -10.66
CA CYS A 41 -3.33 -11.47 -11.30
C CYS A 41 -3.16 -11.17 -12.80
N ILE A 42 -2.15 -10.38 -13.19
CA ILE A 42 -1.88 -10.09 -14.61
C ILE A 42 -1.50 -11.35 -15.38
N ARG A 43 -0.70 -12.23 -14.79
CA ARG A 43 -0.29 -13.48 -15.42
C ARG A 43 -1.44 -14.49 -15.55
N HIS A 44 -2.47 -14.38 -14.71
CA HIS A 44 -3.60 -15.31 -14.63
C HIS A 44 -4.96 -14.59 -14.71
N PRO A 45 -5.33 -14.03 -15.87
CA PRO A 45 -6.60 -13.31 -16.05
C PRO A 45 -7.85 -14.21 -15.94
N GLU A 46 -7.67 -15.53 -16.01
CA GLU A 46 -8.71 -16.55 -15.81
C GLU A 46 -9.21 -16.62 -14.37
N GLU A 47 -8.39 -16.20 -13.39
CA GLU A 47 -8.75 -16.27 -11.98
C GLU A 47 -9.74 -15.18 -11.57
N ILE A 48 -10.63 -15.50 -10.62
CA ILE A 48 -11.56 -14.53 -10.04
C ILE A 48 -10.82 -13.38 -9.34
N ALA A 49 -9.61 -13.65 -8.83
CA ALA A 49 -8.75 -12.67 -8.20
C ALA A 49 -8.42 -11.50 -9.13
N TYR A 50 -8.15 -11.75 -10.43
CA TYR A 50 -7.89 -10.70 -11.42
C TYR A 50 -9.05 -9.69 -11.48
N LYS A 51 -10.28 -10.21 -11.56
CA LYS A 51 -11.49 -9.38 -11.67
C LYS A 51 -11.77 -8.57 -10.40
N LEU A 52 -11.46 -9.11 -9.22
CA LEU A 52 -11.68 -8.45 -7.92
C LEU A 52 -10.59 -7.44 -7.58
N VAL A 53 -9.32 -7.83 -7.73
CA VAL A 53 -8.17 -7.02 -7.35
C VAL A 53 -8.00 -5.84 -8.28
N LEU A 54 -8.19 -6.03 -9.60
CA LEU A 54 -8.09 -4.96 -10.60
C LEU A 54 -9.44 -4.30 -10.90
N TRP A 55 -10.45 -4.54 -10.05
CA TRP A 55 -11.74 -3.91 -10.22
C TRP A 55 -11.63 -2.40 -10.05
N ASN A 56 -12.06 -1.65 -11.06
CA ASN A 56 -12.20 -0.20 -10.97
C ASN A 56 -13.69 0.17 -10.94
N PRO A 57 -14.22 0.71 -9.82
CA PRO A 57 -15.62 1.13 -9.77
C PRO A 57 -15.82 2.40 -10.62
N LEU A 58 -16.56 2.26 -11.72
CA LEU A 58 -16.96 3.39 -12.57
C LEU A 58 -18.09 4.22 -11.96
N ASP A 59 -18.96 3.58 -11.17
CA ASP A 59 -20.24 4.15 -10.74
C ASP A 59 -20.35 4.29 -9.22
N GLY A 60 -20.63 5.50 -8.76
CA GLY A 60 -20.97 5.81 -7.37
C GLY A 60 -20.75 7.28 -7.01
N THR A 61 -21.74 7.91 -6.41
CA THR A 61 -21.58 9.24 -5.81
C THR A 61 -20.58 9.14 -4.65
N ARG A 62 -19.50 9.93 -4.76
CA ARG A 62 -18.43 9.95 -3.76
C ARG A 62 -18.97 10.52 -2.45
N ILE A 63 -18.70 9.82 -1.34
CA ILE A 63 -18.97 10.35 0.00
C ILE A 63 -17.97 11.48 0.26
N ARG A 64 -18.48 12.68 0.56
CA ARG A 64 -17.68 13.88 0.81
C ARG A 64 -16.73 13.63 1.99
N GLY A 65 -15.42 13.63 1.74
CA GLY A 65 -14.38 13.58 2.79
C GLY A 65 -13.35 12.44 2.70
N GLN A 66 -13.57 11.40 1.89
CA GLN A 66 -12.60 10.31 1.74
C GLN A 66 -12.54 9.77 0.30
N GLN A 67 -11.34 9.72 -0.27
CA GLN A 67 -11.10 8.99 -1.52
C GLN A 67 -11.12 7.49 -1.24
N LYS A 68 -12.04 6.73 -1.85
CA LYS A 68 -11.94 5.27 -1.87
C LYS A 68 -10.69 4.92 -2.67
N THR A 69 -9.67 4.41 -1.99
CA THR A 69 -8.41 4.03 -2.64
C THR A 69 -8.59 2.63 -3.21
N THR A 70 -8.57 2.52 -4.54
CA THR A 70 -8.61 1.24 -5.23
C THR A 70 -7.21 0.62 -5.24
N TYR A 71 -7.12 -0.66 -5.53
CA TYR A 71 -5.83 -1.32 -5.72
C TYR A 71 -4.99 -0.65 -6.82
N GLY A 72 -5.64 -0.24 -7.92
CA GLY A 72 -5.03 0.55 -8.99
C GLY A 72 -4.46 1.90 -8.53
N ASP A 73 -5.05 2.54 -7.51
CA ASP A 73 -4.53 3.81 -6.95
C ASP A 73 -3.32 3.58 -6.02
N ASN A 74 -3.25 2.41 -5.38
CA ASN A 74 -2.14 2.05 -4.51
C ASN A 74 -0.89 1.66 -5.30
N LEU A 75 -1.06 1.12 -6.51
CA LEU A 75 0.04 0.61 -7.32
C LEU A 75 1.07 1.72 -7.70
N PRO A 76 0.67 2.91 -8.20
CA PRO A 76 1.61 4.00 -8.46
C PRO A 76 2.33 4.50 -7.20
N ARG A 77 1.65 4.50 -6.05
CA ARG A 77 2.23 4.87 -4.75
C ARG A 77 3.25 3.84 -4.27
N ASP A 78 2.99 2.57 -4.53
CA ASP A 78 3.88 1.48 -4.14
C ASP A 78 5.18 1.47 -4.98
N ILE A 79 5.11 1.93 -6.24
CA ILE A 79 6.27 2.07 -7.15
C ILE A 79 6.96 3.45 -7.01
N GLY A 80 6.29 4.44 -6.41
CA GLY A 80 6.81 5.81 -6.27
C GLY A 80 6.64 6.66 -7.53
N ILE A 81 5.66 6.33 -8.38
CA ILE A 81 5.38 6.98 -9.68
C ILE A 81 4.07 7.79 -9.62
N GLU A 82 3.66 8.23 -8.43
CA GLU A 82 2.40 8.93 -8.18
C GLU A 82 2.18 10.22 -9.00
N ASN A 83 3.23 10.81 -9.58
CA ASN A 83 3.17 12.06 -10.33
C ASN A 83 3.24 11.93 -11.87
N SER A 84 3.44 10.74 -12.45
CA SER A 84 3.57 10.61 -13.92
C SER A 84 2.29 10.18 -14.65
N LEU A 85 1.23 9.83 -13.92
CA LEU A 85 -0.06 9.42 -14.48
C LEU A 85 -1.07 10.59 -14.61
N GLN A 86 -0.60 11.83 -14.47
CA GLN A 86 -1.39 13.03 -14.75
C GLN A 86 -1.35 13.35 -16.26
N HIS A 87 -2.11 12.62 -17.07
CA HIS A 87 -2.47 13.01 -18.44
C HIS A 87 -3.85 12.47 -18.82
#